data_AF-A0A2E3IND1-F1
#
_entry.id   AF-A0A2E3IND1-F1
#
_cell.length_a   1.000
_cell.length_b   1.000
_cell.length_c   1.000
_cell.angle_alpha   90.00
_cell.angle_beta   90.00
_cell.angle_gamma   90.00
#
_symmetry.space_group_name_H-M   'P 1'
#
loop_
_entity.id
_entity.type
_entity.pdbx_description
1 polymer ?
#
loop_
_entity_poly.entity_id
_entity_poly.type
_entity_poly.pdbx_seq_one_letter_code
_entity_poly.pdbx_strand_id
1 'polypeptide(L)'
;MKSPTPTGSKGKQRKRRRRASQIGPSTSGAKSLLLRAGLAGLGSARLWGEKYTMPKVLALPGDGIGPEIMDSALKVLDRLAEHAQMSFEIDFDLLHGASFDQHRTFCTQVVLDKARDSHAVLVGAVGGPAWDNIRLPGGPENQDGLMFLRHHLQTFLGLRPARSWGPLVSQSPLRPERTQGAEIMILREMCGGAMFARDRGLGLVDGRRRGYDLTAYDETEVERFARGGFELARQRRGRVVSCDKSNVMESYKLWRAVVNEVAADYPDVAFENMFADNCAFQLMARPGYFDVVLCCNQLGDLFSDLTGVLSGSLGMLPSACLVGDPGLGRCFGIYESTGGSAPDIAGRGIANPLGMILSVGLMFEHSFARRDLSRILDQAVEATLAAGYSTQDIGGTATTAAMTDALLTALDQQLRAADRG
;
A
#
# COMPACT_ATOMS: atom_id res chain seq x y z
N MET A 1 75.59 -13.70 -25.61
CA MET A 1 75.93 -14.78 -24.64
C MET A 1 74.64 -15.26 -24.03
N LYS A 2 74.09 -16.34 -24.60
CA LYS A 2 73.99 -17.69 -24.01
C LYS A 2 72.72 -17.89 -23.18
N SER A 3 71.71 -18.44 -23.85
CA SER A 3 70.77 -19.43 -23.33
C SER A 3 71.54 -20.66 -22.79
N PRO A 4 70.94 -21.53 -21.96
CA PRO A 4 70.03 -22.56 -22.48
C PRO A 4 68.84 -22.96 -21.56
N THR A 5 67.72 -23.32 -22.18
CA THR A 5 66.72 -24.33 -21.74
C THR A 5 67.21 -25.73 -22.14
N PRO A 6 66.47 -26.86 -22.01
CA PRO A 6 65.43 -27.33 -21.08
C PRO A 6 65.70 -28.79 -20.58
N THR A 7 64.85 -29.35 -19.71
CA THR A 7 64.49 -30.79 -19.81
C THR A 7 63.03 -31.00 -19.45
N GLY A 8 62.30 -31.71 -20.32
CA GLY A 8 60.96 -32.24 -20.03
C GLY A 8 61.01 -33.75 -19.80
N SER A 9 59.87 -34.34 -19.44
CA SER A 9 59.11 -35.25 -20.33
C SER A 9 58.10 -36.12 -19.58
N LYS A 10 56.96 -36.36 -20.26
CA LYS A 10 56.11 -37.57 -20.29
C LYS A 10 55.41 -37.96 -18.96
N GLY A 11 54.09 -38.05 -18.86
CA GLY A 11 53.11 -38.53 -19.84
C GLY A 11 52.61 -39.91 -19.41
N LYS A 12 51.31 -40.06 -19.13
CA LYS A 12 50.58 -41.33 -19.28
C LYS A 12 49.06 -41.08 -19.31
N GLN A 13 48.52 -41.15 -20.53
CA GLN A 13 47.13 -41.48 -20.79
C GLN A 13 46.84 -42.91 -20.30
N ARG A 14 45.61 -43.16 -19.83
CA ARG A 14 44.98 -44.49 -20.00
C ARG A 14 43.48 -44.34 -20.27
N LYS A 15 43.09 -44.93 -21.40
CA LYS A 15 41.76 -44.97 -22.01
C LYS A 15 40.82 -45.96 -21.29
N ARG A 16 39.54 -45.55 -21.23
CA ARG A 16 38.28 -46.30 -21.47
C ARG A 16 38.14 -47.74 -20.98
N ARG A 17 37.01 -48.00 -20.29
CA ARG A 17 36.08 -49.07 -20.66
C ARG A 17 34.63 -48.64 -20.45
N ARG A 18 33.83 -48.80 -21.52
CA ARG A 18 32.36 -48.73 -21.54
C ARG A 18 31.79 -49.97 -20.84
N ARG A 19 30.69 -49.80 -20.09
CA ARG A 19 29.59 -50.78 -20.07
C ARG A 19 28.27 -50.02 -20.07
N ALA A 20 27.40 -50.45 -20.98
CA ALA A 20 26.02 -50.04 -21.11
C ALA A 20 25.14 -51.02 -20.33
N SER A 21 24.07 -50.51 -19.74
CA SER A 21 22.81 -51.21 -19.43
C SER A 21 21.80 -50.12 -19.05
N GLN A 22 20.96 -49.72 -19.99
CA GLN A 22 19.57 -50.20 -20.18
C GLN A 22 18.56 -49.50 -19.27
N ILE A 23 17.47 -49.13 -19.93
CA ILE A 23 16.41 -48.18 -19.57
C ILE A 23 15.31 -48.91 -18.78
N GLY A 24 14.72 -48.21 -17.81
CA GLY A 24 13.43 -48.53 -17.19
C GLY A 24 12.92 -47.31 -16.41
N PRO A 25 11.61 -46.97 -16.45
CA PRO A 25 11.14 -45.59 -16.25
C PRO A 25 11.00 -45.25 -14.76
N SER A 26 11.65 -44.18 -14.30
CA SER A 26 11.36 -43.62 -12.97
C SER A 26 10.36 -42.47 -13.10
N THR A 27 9.10 -42.79 -12.86
CA THR A 27 8.00 -41.94 -12.39
C THR A 27 8.37 -40.46 -12.13
N SER A 28 8.25 -39.63 -13.16
CA SER A 28 8.10 -38.18 -13.03
C SER A 28 6.64 -37.89 -12.65
N GLY A 29 6.36 -37.73 -11.36
CA GLY A 29 5.01 -37.44 -10.90
C GLY A 29 4.79 -37.70 -9.41
N ALA A 30 5.67 -37.20 -8.53
CA ALA A 30 5.45 -37.24 -7.08
C ALA A 30 6.40 -36.31 -6.29
N LYS A 31 6.73 -35.12 -6.83
CA LYS A 31 7.54 -34.12 -6.10
C LYS A 31 6.85 -32.76 -5.90
N SER A 32 5.54 -32.65 -6.15
CA SER A 32 4.77 -31.43 -5.88
C SER A 32 3.84 -31.50 -4.66
N LEU A 33 3.97 -32.50 -3.78
CA LEU A 33 3.03 -32.69 -2.67
C LEU A 33 3.63 -32.70 -1.26
N LEU A 34 4.93 -32.42 -1.08
CA LEU A 34 5.59 -32.47 0.23
C LEU A 34 6.23 -31.15 0.69
N LEU A 35 5.85 -30.03 0.10
CA LEU A 35 6.16 -28.69 0.61
C LEU A 35 4.91 -27.98 1.18
N ARG A 36 4.03 -28.73 1.86
CA ARG A 36 2.84 -28.19 2.56
C ARG A 36 2.89 -28.33 4.09
N ALA A 37 4.02 -28.74 4.66
CA ALA A 37 4.14 -29.02 6.11
C ALA A 37 5.17 -28.15 6.86
N GLY A 38 5.59 -27.01 6.31
CA GLY A 38 6.66 -26.17 6.89
C GLY A 38 6.27 -24.72 7.24
N LEU A 39 5.00 -24.33 7.12
CA LEU A 39 4.52 -22.95 7.40
C LEU A 39 3.46 -22.90 8.52
N ALA A 40 3.46 -23.90 9.42
CA ALA A 40 2.63 -23.90 10.61
C ALA A 40 3.23 -22.97 11.68
N GLY A 41 3.17 -21.67 11.45
CA GLY A 41 3.66 -20.69 12.40
C GLY A 41 3.90 -19.30 11.81
N LEU A 42 2.96 -18.78 11.01
CA LEU A 42 2.77 -17.35 10.70
C LEU A 42 1.51 -17.23 9.82
N GLY A 43 0.47 -16.56 10.33
CA GLY A 43 -0.66 -16.05 9.54
C GLY A 43 -1.59 -17.09 8.90
N SER A 44 -2.42 -17.79 9.68
CA SER A 44 -3.64 -18.37 9.11
C SER A 44 -4.57 -17.22 8.70
N ALA A 45 -4.72 -16.97 7.41
CA ALA A 45 -5.81 -16.14 6.90
C ALA A 45 -7.13 -16.71 7.46
N ARG A 46 -7.75 -16.01 8.42
CA ARG A 46 -9.09 -16.36 8.88
C ARG A 46 -10.04 -16.03 7.73
N LEU A 47 -10.42 -17.06 6.99
CA LEU A 47 -11.63 -17.02 6.17
C LEU A 47 -12.80 -16.90 7.18
N TRP A 48 -13.32 -15.68 7.33
CA TRP A 48 -14.45 -15.39 8.21
C TRP A 48 -15.67 -16.19 7.75
N GLY A 49 -16.00 -17.25 8.49
CA GLY A 49 -17.19 -18.06 8.21
C GLY A 49 -18.48 -17.25 8.37
N GLU A 50 -19.51 -17.58 7.59
CA GLU A 50 -20.82 -16.91 7.49
C GLU A 50 -21.70 -16.99 8.75
N LYS A 51 -21.17 -16.73 9.94
CA LYS A 51 -21.99 -16.51 11.13
C LYS A 51 -22.10 -15.01 11.39
N TYR A 52 -23.34 -14.57 11.51
CA TYR A 52 -23.86 -13.24 11.83
C TYR A 52 -23.19 -12.60 13.07
N THR A 53 -21.90 -12.26 12.99
CA THR A 53 -21.27 -11.31 13.89
C THR A 53 -21.27 -9.97 13.20
N MET A 54 -21.82 -8.95 13.87
CA MET A 54 -21.75 -7.56 13.43
C MET A 54 -20.27 -7.21 13.13
N PRO A 55 -19.92 -6.80 11.90
CA PRO A 55 -18.56 -6.40 11.58
C PRO A 55 -18.06 -5.31 12.53
N LYS A 56 -16.82 -5.45 12.98
CA LYS A 56 -16.15 -4.52 13.90
C LYS A 56 -15.17 -3.63 13.14
N VAL A 57 -15.22 -2.33 13.36
CA VAL A 57 -14.28 -1.35 12.82
C VAL A 57 -13.65 -0.59 13.97
N LEU A 58 -12.32 -0.54 14.02
CA LEU A 58 -11.60 0.32 14.95
C LEU A 58 -11.28 1.65 14.27
N ALA A 59 -11.84 2.74 14.78
CA ALA A 59 -11.54 4.09 14.34
C ALA A 59 -10.46 4.72 15.23
N LEU A 60 -9.36 5.14 14.60
CA LEU A 60 -8.22 5.80 15.23
C LEU A 60 -8.07 7.19 14.61
N PRO A 61 -8.76 8.23 15.14
CA PRO A 61 -8.75 9.56 14.55
C PRO A 61 -7.35 10.16 14.45
N GLY A 62 -6.50 9.91 15.45
CA GLY A 62 -5.12 10.40 15.52
C GLY A 62 -5.04 11.90 15.76
N ASP A 63 -4.20 12.59 15.00
CA ASP A 63 -3.71 13.94 15.27
C ASP A 63 -4.13 14.96 14.20
N GLY A 64 -4.06 16.25 14.54
CA GLY A 64 -4.28 17.36 13.60
C GLY A 64 -5.69 17.35 13.00
N ILE A 65 -5.80 17.29 11.67
CA ILE A 65 -7.10 17.20 10.96
C ILE A 65 -7.74 15.81 11.06
N GLY A 66 -7.04 14.81 11.61
CA GLY A 66 -7.49 13.42 11.67
C GLY A 66 -8.90 13.24 12.25
N PRO A 67 -9.24 13.83 13.41
CA PRO A 67 -10.61 13.83 13.94
C PRO A 67 -11.65 14.44 13.00
N GLU A 68 -11.33 15.56 12.37
CA GLU A 68 -12.23 16.29 11.48
C GLU A 68 -12.60 15.48 10.23
N ILE A 69 -11.62 14.83 9.60
CA ILE A 69 -11.87 14.01 8.40
C ILE A 69 -12.46 12.62 8.75
N MET A 70 -12.16 12.10 9.95
CA MET A 70 -12.75 10.86 10.46
C MET A 70 -14.26 11.02 10.64
N ASP A 71 -14.71 12.13 11.24
CA ASP A 71 -16.14 12.42 11.42
C ASP A 71 -16.90 12.41 10.08
N SER A 72 -16.32 13.01 9.04
CA SER A 72 -16.87 12.98 7.69
C SER A 72 -16.93 11.57 7.11
N ALA A 73 -15.87 10.79 7.29
CA ALA A 73 -15.79 9.42 6.81
C ALA A 73 -16.81 8.49 7.48
N LEU A 74 -17.03 8.65 8.79
CA LEU A 74 -18.01 7.87 9.54
C LEU A 74 -19.45 8.16 9.08
N LYS A 75 -19.79 9.41 8.75
CA LYS A 75 -21.10 9.75 8.17
C LYS A 75 -21.34 9.04 6.83
N VAL A 76 -20.31 8.96 5.99
CA VAL A 76 -20.40 8.24 4.70
C VAL A 76 -20.47 6.72 4.91
N LEU A 77 -19.69 6.19 5.86
CA LEU A 77 -19.75 4.79 6.27
C LEU A 77 -21.18 4.42 6.69
N ASP A 78 -21.78 5.18 7.61
CA ASP A 78 -23.14 4.94 8.11
C ASP A 78 -24.15 4.93 6.96
N ARG A 79 -24.02 5.88 6.02
CA ARG A 79 -24.92 5.97 4.88
C ARG A 79 -24.81 4.79 3.93
N LEU A 80 -23.58 4.35 3.63
CA LEU A 80 -23.32 3.15 2.82
C LEU A 80 -23.82 1.89 3.53
N ALA A 81 -23.60 1.80 4.85
CA ALA A 81 -24.05 0.69 5.68
C ALA A 81 -25.58 0.56 5.69
N GLU A 82 -26.30 1.67 5.83
CA GLU A 82 -27.77 1.72 5.78
C GLU A 82 -28.29 1.16 4.45
N HIS A 83 -27.77 1.63 3.32
CA HIS A 83 -28.16 1.12 2.00
C HIS A 83 -27.82 -0.36 1.83
N ALA A 84 -26.65 -0.77 2.32
CA ALA A 84 -26.19 -2.14 2.27
C ALA A 84 -26.90 -3.09 3.23
N GLN A 85 -27.77 -2.57 4.11
CA GLN A 85 -28.37 -3.31 5.24
C GLN A 85 -27.31 -3.99 6.11
N MET A 86 -26.16 -3.32 6.28
CA MET A 86 -25.06 -3.73 7.14
C MET A 86 -25.09 -2.91 8.43
N SER A 87 -24.68 -3.53 9.53
CA SER A 87 -24.47 -2.83 10.80
C SER A 87 -23.02 -3.01 11.22
N PHE A 88 -22.40 -1.94 11.73
CA PHE A 88 -21.02 -1.96 12.20
C PHE A 88 -20.97 -1.64 13.69
N GLU A 89 -20.15 -2.37 14.42
CA GLU A 89 -19.69 -1.97 15.75
C GLU A 89 -18.43 -1.14 15.55
N ILE A 90 -18.49 0.14 15.92
CA ILE A 90 -17.36 1.08 15.79
C ILE A 90 -16.76 1.32 17.17
N ASP A 91 -15.53 0.88 17.37
CA ASP A 91 -14.74 1.18 18.58
C ASP A 91 -13.76 2.32 18.28
N PHE A 92 -13.38 3.06 19.31
CA PHE A 92 -12.47 4.19 19.23
C PHE A 92 -11.30 4.03 20.19
N ASP A 93 -10.14 4.51 19.77
CA ASP A 93 -8.97 4.59 20.64
C ASP A 93 -7.96 5.64 20.13
N LEU A 94 -6.89 5.84 20.90
CA LEU A 94 -5.87 6.83 20.61
C LEU A 94 -4.72 6.24 19.79
N LEU A 95 -4.18 7.06 18.88
CA LEU A 95 -3.02 6.71 18.08
C LEU A 95 -2.05 7.89 17.98
N HIS A 96 -0.77 7.58 17.88
CA HIS A 96 0.34 8.50 17.69
C HIS A 96 0.39 9.62 18.74
N GLY A 97 0.22 10.89 18.36
CA GLY A 97 0.44 12.03 19.25
C GLY A 97 -0.55 12.06 20.41
N ALA A 98 -1.83 11.86 20.10
CA ALA A 98 -2.90 11.73 21.08
C ALA A 98 -2.63 10.57 22.07
N SER A 99 -2.13 9.43 21.57
CA SER A 99 -1.72 8.32 22.45
C SER A 99 -0.49 8.70 23.29
N PHE A 100 0.48 9.40 22.73
CA PHE A 100 1.69 9.78 23.44
C PHE A 100 1.42 10.75 24.58
N ASP A 101 0.53 11.71 24.37
CA ASP A 101 0.16 12.70 25.38
C ASP A 101 -0.48 12.03 26.60
N GLN A 102 -1.26 10.96 26.41
CA GLN A 102 -1.94 10.24 27.49
C GLN A 102 -1.13 9.07 28.08
N HIS A 103 -0.42 8.32 27.24
CA HIS A 103 0.18 7.03 27.59
C HIS A 103 1.70 6.99 27.45
N ARG A 104 2.33 8.07 26.95
CA ARG A 104 3.77 8.15 26.69
C ARG A 104 4.29 7.08 25.72
N THR A 105 3.41 6.57 24.86
CA THR A 105 3.71 5.68 23.73
C THR A 105 2.85 6.07 22.53
N PHE A 106 3.36 5.90 21.31
CA PHE A 106 2.62 6.22 20.08
C PHE A 106 1.53 5.20 19.74
N CYS A 107 1.61 3.99 20.27
CA CYS A 107 0.55 2.99 20.17
C CYS A 107 0.63 2.07 21.39
N THR A 108 -0.51 1.78 22.01
CA THR A 108 -0.56 0.88 23.17
C THR A 108 -0.80 -0.56 22.71
N GLN A 109 -0.42 -1.53 23.55
CA GLN A 109 -0.76 -2.94 23.28
C GLN A 109 -2.28 -3.16 23.21
N VAL A 110 -3.06 -2.40 24.01
CA VAL A 110 -4.52 -2.45 24.00
C VAL A 110 -5.07 -2.07 22.61
N VAL A 111 -4.54 -1.02 21.98
CA VAL A 111 -4.93 -0.61 20.62
C VAL A 111 -4.59 -1.68 19.59
N LEU A 112 -3.41 -2.29 19.70
CA LEU A 112 -3.02 -3.40 18.82
C LEU A 112 -3.92 -4.63 18.97
N ASP A 113 -4.33 -4.96 20.19
CA ASP A 113 -5.23 -6.08 20.45
C ASP A 113 -6.66 -5.78 19.93
N LYS A 114 -7.17 -4.56 20.13
CA LYS A 114 -8.42 -4.09 19.49
C LYS A 114 -8.35 -4.18 17.97
N ALA A 115 -7.23 -3.79 17.37
CA ALA A 115 -7.03 -3.87 15.93
C ALA A 115 -7.06 -5.33 15.43
N ARG A 116 -6.46 -6.27 16.18
CA ARG A 116 -6.50 -7.71 15.87
C ARG A 116 -7.91 -8.30 15.98
N ASP A 117 -8.73 -7.78 16.87
CA ASP A 117 -10.12 -8.20 17.08
C ASP A 117 -11.12 -7.52 16.12
N SER A 118 -10.64 -6.59 15.28
CA SER A 118 -11.45 -5.86 14.31
C SER A 118 -11.41 -6.49 12.91
N HIS A 119 -12.37 -6.14 12.06
CA HIS A 119 -12.41 -6.56 10.65
C HIS A 119 -11.75 -5.54 9.72
N ALA A 120 -11.66 -4.28 10.17
CA ALA A 120 -10.97 -3.18 9.51
C ALA A 120 -10.53 -2.15 10.55
N VAL A 121 -9.49 -1.38 10.22
CA VAL A 121 -9.07 -0.23 11.01
C VAL A 121 -9.14 1.02 10.13
N LEU A 122 -9.80 2.06 10.60
CA LEU A 122 -9.77 3.39 9.99
C LEU A 122 -8.77 4.26 10.75
N VAL A 123 -7.86 4.92 10.05
CA VAL A 123 -6.89 5.85 10.64
C VAL A 123 -7.07 7.22 9.99
N GLY A 124 -7.25 8.27 10.79
CA GLY A 124 -7.44 9.63 10.29
C GLY A 124 -6.13 10.21 9.75
N ALA A 125 -5.32 10.77 10.64
CA ALA A 125 -3.96 11.21 10.35
C ALA A 125 -3.11 11.13 11.61
N VAL A 126 -1.79 11.05 11.47
CA VAL A 126 -0.86 10.94 12.60
C VAL A 126 0.32 11.88 12.46
N GLY A 127 0.87 12.32 13.59
CA GLY A 127 2.10 13.11 13.65
C GLY A 127 1.89 14.61 13.77
N GLY A 128 3.00 15.31 14.02
CA GLY A 128 3.03 16.76 14.17
C GLY A 128 4.29 17.26 14.89
N PRO A 129 4.62 18.56 14.78
CA PRO A 129 5.89 19.11 15.26
C PRO A 129 6.19 18.88 16.76
N ALA A 130 5.15 18.68 17.57
CA ALA A 130 5.28 18.38 18.99
C ALA A 130 5.97 17.03 19.26
N TRP A 131 5.92 16.10 18.31
CA TRP A 131 6.35 14.71 18.52
C TRP A 131 7.55 14.27 17.67
N ASP A 132 7.98 15.05 16.66
CA ASP A 132 9.05 14.70 15.70
C ASP A 132 10.38 14.27 16.33
N ASN A 133 10.72 14.85 17.50
CA ASN A 133 12.00 14.63 18.18
C ASN A 133 11.93 13.57 19.29
N ILE A 134 10.76 12.94 19.50
CA ILE A 134 10.63 11.87 20.49
C ILE A 134 11.31 10.61 19.95
N ARG A 135 11.95 9.88 20.86
CA ARG A 135 12.52 8.57 20.60
C ARG A 135 12.04 7.60 21.66
N LEU A 136 11.33 6.56 21.23
CA LEU A 136 10.86 5.50 22.10
C LEU A 136 11.87 4.34 22.13
N PRO A 137 11.92 3.54 23.21
CA PRO A 137 12.69 2.30 23.19
C PRO A 137 12.14 1.34 22.13
N GLY A 138 13.00 0.45 21.62
CA GLY A 138 12.63 -0.57 20.63
C GLY A 138 13.16 -0.27 19.23
N GLY A 139 12.60 -0.97 18.23
CA GLY A 139 12.98 -0.79 16.83
C GLY A 139 12.29 0.40 16.14
N PRO A 140 12.57 0.61 14.84
CA PRO A 140 11.95 1.63 14.01
C PRO A 140 10.42 1.64 14.06
N GLU A 141 9.80 0.46 14.15
CA GLU A 141 8.36 0.27 14.24
C GLU A 141 7.74 0.98 15.45
N ASN A 142 8.49 1.20 16.53
CA ASN A 142 7.99 1.84 17.74
C ASN A 142 8.09 3.38 17.69
N GLN A 143 8.73 3.94 16.67
CA GLN A 143 8.92 5.40 16.57
C GLN A 143 7.70 6.10 15.98
N ASP A 144 6.72 5.35 15.48
CA ASP A 144 5.48 5.85 14.90
C ASP A 144 4.35 4.85 15.15
N GLY A 145 3.19 5.35 15.64
CA GLY A 145 2.08 4.47 16.04
C GLY A 145 1.44 3.71 14.88
N LEU A 146 1.44 4.28 13.68
CA LEU A 146 0.87 3.67 12.50
C LEU A 146 1.83 2.65 11.87
N MET A 147 3.15 2.93 11.89
CA MET A 147 4.18 1.95 11.57
C MET A 147 4.15 0.76 12.54
N PHE A 148 3.92 1.01 13.83
CA PHE A 148 3.75 -0.03 14.84
C PHE A 148 2.61 -0.98 14.46
N LEU A 149 1.43 -0.42 14.17
CA LEU A 149 0.26 -1.22 13.75
C LEU A 149 0.56 -2.00 12.46
N ARG A 150 1.08 -1.35 11.42
CA ARG A 150 1.39 -2.00 10.14
C ARG A 150 2.35 -3.17 10.32
N HIS A 151 3.41 -2.98 11.09
CA HIS A 151 4.38 -4.02 11.39
C HIS A 151 3.77 -5.19 12.15
N HIS A 152 3.04 -4.92 13.25
CA HIS A 152 2.52 -6.00 14.09
C HIS A 152 1.27 -6.71 13.54
N LEU A 153 0.53 -6.06 12.65
CA LEU A 153 -0.59 -6.65 11.92
C LEU A 153 -0.17 -7.28 10.58
N GLN A 154 1.07 -7.02 10.13
CA GLN A 154 1.61 -7.48 8.85
C GLN A 154 0.77 -7.02 7.65
N THR A 155 0.31 -5.76 7.66
CA THR A 155 -0.42 -5.16 6.54
C THR A 155 0.53 -4.70 5.43
N PHE A 156 1.25 -5.66 4.84
CA PHE A 156 2.38 -5.41 3.92
C PHE A 156 1.98 -4.87 2.55
N LEU A 157 0.74 -5.07 2.11
CA LEU A 157 0.27 -4.72 0.77
C LEU A 157 -0.41 -3.35 0.77
N GLY A 158 0.37 -2.28 0.53
CA GLY A 158 -0.12 -0.91 0.51
C GLY A 158 -0.65 -0.49 -0.86
N LEU A 159 -1.95 -0.27 -0.97
CA LEU A 159 -2.65 0.23 -2.16
C LEU A 159 -2.80 1.74 -2.05
N ARG A 160 -2.27 2.47 -3.04
CA ARG A 160 -2.36 3.92 -3.16
C ARG A 160 -2.91 4.29 -4.55
N PRO A 161 -4.25 4.21 -4.75
CA PRO A 161 -4.83 4.59 -6.03
C PRO A 161 -4.83 6.11 -6.18
N ALA A 162 -4.45 6.57 -7.37
CA ALA A 162 -4.51 7.96 -7.78
C ALA A 162 -5.22 8.05 -9.13
N ARG A 163 -6.26 8.89 -9.18
CA ARG A 163 -7.14 9.05 -10.33
C ARG A 163 -7.13 10.49 -10.79
N SER A 164 -7.08 10.70 -12.10
CA SER A 164 -7.46 11.98 -12.68
C SER A 164 -8.98 12.14 -12.64
N TRP A 165 -9.47 13.04 -11.78
CA TRP A 165 -10.89 13.38 -11.68
C TRP A 165 -11.24 14.41 -12.75
N GLY A 166 -12.22 14.10 -13.62
CA GLY A 166 -12.63 14.98 -14.72
C GLY A 166 -12.81 16.45 -14.31
N PRO A 167 -13.57 16.75 -13.23
CA PRO A 167 -13.77 18.11 -12.74
C PRO A 167 -12.51 18.81 -12.21
N LEU A 168 -11.45 18.07 -11.86
CA LEU A 168 -10.20 18.62 -11.30
C LEU A 168 -9.05 18.65 -12.31
N VAL A 169 -9.25 18.18 -13.56
CA VAL A 169 -8.17 18.13 -14.57
C VAL A 169 -7.51 19.50 -14.78
N SER A 170 -8.28 20.59 -14.74
CA SER A 170 -7.77 21.96 -14.89
C SER A 170 -6.99 22.48 -13.68
N GLN A 171 -7.11 21.84 -12.51
CA GLN A 171 -6.37 22.17 -11.29
C GLN A 171 -5.01 21.47 -11.23
N SER A 172 -4.81 20.41 -12.03
CA SER A 172 -3.51 19.75 -12.12
C SER A 172 -2.49 20.67 -12.81
N PRO A 173 -1.24 20.75 -12.33
CA PRO A 173 -0.16 21.45 -13.03
C PRO A 173 0.29 20.71 -14.31
N LEU A 174 -0.19 19.49 -14.54
CA LEU A 174 0.07 18.71 -15.74
C LEU A 174 -0.92 19.07 -16.85
N ARG A 175 -0.49 18.92 -18.10
CA ARG A 175 -1.34 19.20 -19.25
C ARG A 175 -2.54 18.23 -19.29
N PRO A 176 -3.78 18.72 -19.47
CA PRO A 176 -4.99 17.89 -19.47
C PRO A 176 -4.91 16.66 -20.39
N GLU A 177 -4.39 16.82 -21.60
CA GLU A 177 -4.28 15.74 -22.58
C GLU A 177 -3.33 14.61 -22.18
N ARG A 178 -2.52 14.80 -21.13
CA ARG A 178 -1.61 13.78 -20.58
C ARG A 178 -2.21 13.01 -19.40
N THR A 179 -3.11 13.64 -18.66
CA THR A 179 -3.64 13.12 -17.38
C THR A 179 -5.06 12.56 -17.51
N GLN A 180 -5.84 13.02 -18.49
CA GLN A 180 -7.23 12.62 -18.65
C GLN A 180 -7.38 11.09 -18.69
N GLY A 181 -8.21 10.56 -17.78
CA GLY A 181 -8.47 9.12 -17.66
C GLY A 181 -7.33 8.30 -17.06
N ALA A 182 -6.24 8.92 -16.60
CA ALA A 182 -5.18 8.21 -15.90
C ALA A 182 -5.69 7.74 -14.53
N GLU A 183 -5.45 6.47 -14.22
CA GLU A 183 -5.77 5.87 -12.93
C GLU A 183 -4.65 4.90 -12.53
N ILE A 184 -3.76 5.32 -11.65
CA ILE A 184 -2.56 4.58 -11.29
C ILE A 184 -2.76 3.96 -9.91
N MET A 185 -2.39 2.70 -9.75
CA MET A 185 -2.27 2.04 -8.46
C MET A 185 -0.78 1.93 -8.13
N ILE A 186 -0.30 2.80 -7.23
CA ILE A 186 1.01 2.57 -6.63
C ILE A 186 0.81 1.50 -5.55
N LEU A 187 1.43 0.35 -5.76
CA LEU A 187 1.51 -0.69 -4.77
C LEU A 187 2.84 -0.51 -4.02
N ARG A 188 2.74 -0.30 -2.71
CA ARG A 188 3.87 -0.03 -1.82
C ARG A 188 4.02 -1.18 -0.84
N GLU A 189 5.20 -1.76 -0.76
CA GLU A 189 5.54 -2.70 0.32
C GLU A 189 5.60 -1.92 1.64
N MET A 190 4.81 -2.30 2.65
CA MET A 190 4.57 -1.47 3.83
C MET A 190 5.34 -1.86 5.09
N CYS A 191 5.99 -3.02 5.13
CA CYS A 191 6.49 -3.63 6.37
C CYS A 191 8.00 -3.90 6.39
N GLY A 192 8.71 -3.74 5.27
CA GLY A 192 10.14 -4.00 5.14
C GLY A 192 10.95 -2.80 4.64
N GLY A 193 12.16 -3.09 4.16
CA GLY A 193 13.08 -2.09 3.62
C GLY A 193 13.67 -1.13 4.66
N ALA A 194 14.21 0.00 4.19
CA ALA A 194 14.91 0.97 5.03
C ALA A 194 14.03 1.59 6.14
N MET A 195 12.71 1.57 5.98
CA MET A 195 11.79 2.11 6.98
C MET A 195 11.76 1.26 8.26
N PHE A 196 11.99 -0.05 8.15
CA PHE A 196 11.89 -1.01 9.26
C PHE A 196 13.23 -1.67 9.64
N ALA A 197 14.31 -1.40 8.90
CA ALA A 197 15.61 -1.98 9.18
C ALA A 197 16.18 -1.55 10.54
N ARG A 198 16.60 -2.51 11.35
CA ARG A 198 17.22 -2.25 12.66
C ARG A 198 18.67 -1.75 12.55
N ASP A 199 19.36 -2.10 11.48
CA ASP A 199 20.72 -1.63 11.21
C ASP A 199 20.67 -0.20 10.65
N ARG A 200 20.65 0.76 11.57
CA ARG A 200 20.55 2.19 11.31
C ARG A 200 21.15 3.00 12.44
N GLY A 201 21.52 4.25 12.18
CA GLY A 201 21.94 5.15 13.25
C GLY A 201 22.59 6.42 12.80
N LEU A 202 22.89 7.26 13.79
CA LEU A 202 23.64 8.51 13.66
C LEU A 202 24.76 8.50 14.69
N GLY A 203 25.99 8.80 14.28
CA GLY A 203 27.14 8.79 15.19
C GLY A 203 28.37 9.48 14.62
N LEU A 204 29.47 9.42 15.37
CA LEU A 204 30.79 9.87 14.93
C LEU A 204 31.62 8.66 14.50
N VAL A 205 32.15 8.70 13.27
CA VAL A 205 33.13 7.74 12.75
C VAL A 205 34.33 8.55 12.27
N ASP A 206 35.50 8.26 12.83
CA ASP A 206 36.75 8.99 12.56
C ASP A 206 36.61 10.51 12.72
N GLY A 207 35.91 10.93 13.79
CA GLY A 207 35.65 12.33 14.10
C GLY A 207 34.63 13.03 13.18
N ARG A 208 33.97 12.29 12.27
CA ARG A 208 32.97 12.83 11.34
C ARG A 208 31.57 12.29 11.64
N ARG A 209 30.57 13.15 11.55
CA ARG A 209 29.16 12.73 11.64
C ARG A 209 28.82 11.80 10.48
N ARG A 210 28.24 10.64 10.79
CA ARG A 210 27.76 9.65 9.84
C ARG A 210 26.36 9.20 10.24
N GLY A 211 25.42 9.31 9.31
CA GLY A 211 24.13 8.65 9.35
C GLY A 211 24.13 7.45 8.42
N TYR A 212 23.38 6.40 8.75
CA TYR A 212 23.19 5.24 7.87
C TYR A 212 21.86 4.56 8.16
N ASP A 213 21.28 3.96 7.12
CA ASP A 213 20.08 3.13 7.18
C ASP A 213 20.27 1.97 6.17
N LEU A 214 19.94 0.75 6.57
CA LEU A 214 20.04 -0.43 5.71
C LEU A 214 18.77 -0.66 4.90
N THR A 215 18.88 -0.81 3.57
CA THR A 215 17.77 -1.30 2.73
C THR A 215 17.93 -2.80 2.49
N ALA A 216 17.13 -3.62 3.18
CA ALA A 216 17.12 -5.06 3.02
C ALA A 216 15.70 -5.59 2.76
N TYR A 217 15.64 -6.65 1.96
CA TYR A 217 14.46 -7.45 1.67
C TYR A 217 14.89 -8.91 1.55
N ASP A 218 14.03 -9.84 1.95
CA ASP A 218 14.17 -11.25 1.63
C ASP A 218 13.23 -11.70 0.50
N GLU A 219 13.41 -12.93 0.01
CA GLU A 219 12.62 -13.47 -1.09
C GLU A 219 11.13 -13.61 -0.73
N THR A 220 10.81 -13.91 0.53
CA THR A 220 9.43 -14.13 0.99
C THR A 220 8.66 -12.82 1.03
N GLU A 221 9.29 -11.73 1.49
CA GLU A 221 8.72 -10.38 1.48
C GLU A 221 8.39 -9.92 0.06
N VAL A 222 9.33 -10.10 -0.88
CA VAL A 222 9.14 -9.69 -2.28
C VAL A 222 8.12 -10.58 -2.98
N GLU A 223 8.18 -11.90 -2.81
CA GLU A 223 7.28 -12.83 -3.49
C GLU A 223 5.82 -12.57 -3.11
N ARG A 224 5.49 -12.51 -1.82
CA ARG A 224 4.10 -12.29 -1.36
C ARG A 224 3.54 -10.95 -1.86
N PHE A 225 4.40 -9.92 -1.88
CA PHE A 225 4.05 -8.59 -2.34
C PHE A 225 3.81 -8.56 -3.84
N ALA A 226 4.71 -9.17 -4.62
CA ALA A 226 4.59 -9.25 -6.07
C ALA A 226 3.32 -10.01 -6.48
N ARG A 227 3.04 -11.17 -5.87
CA ARG A 227 1.83 -11.96 -6.15
C ARG A 227 0.56 -11.13 -5.94
N GLY A 228 0.45 -10.43 -4.80
CA GLY A 228 -0.69 -9.53 -4.55
C GLY A 228 -0.83 -8.43 -5.60
N GLY A 229 0.27 -7.90 -6.12
CA GLY A 229 0.25 -6.91 -7.19
C GLY A 229 -0.19 -7.45 -8.55
N PHE A 230 0.20 -8.67 -8.90
CA PHE A 230 -0.24 -9.33 -10.14
C PHE A 230 -1.73 -9.72 -10.07
N GLU A 231 -2.21 -10.23 -8.95
CA GLU A 231 -3.63 -10.53 -8.75
C GLU A 231 -4.49 -9.25 -8.79
N LEU A 232 -4.00 -8.16 -8.18
CA LEU A 232 -4.64 -6.85 -8.29
C LEU A 232 -4.69 -6.36 -9.75
N ALA A 233 -3.63 -6.56 -10.53
CA ALA A 233 -3.60 -6.17 -11.94
C ALA A 233 -4.63 -6.94 -12.78
N ARG A 234 -4.87 -8.24 -12.50
CA ARG A 234 -5.93 -9.04 -13.15
C ARG A 234 -7.33 -8.47 -12.94
N GLN A 235 -7.57 -7.83 -11.79
CA GLN A 235 -8.85 -7.18 -11.48
C GLN A 235 -8.98 -5.76 -12.05
N ARG A 236 -7.92 -5.28 -12.70
CA ARG A 236 -7.77 -3.94 -13.28
C ARG A 236 -7.54 -4.06 -14.79
N ARG A 237 -6.47 -3.45 -15.33
CA ARG A 237 -6.19 -3.40 -16.78
C ARG A 237 -5.10 -4.38 -17.20
N GLY A 238 -4.73 -5.30 -16.32
CA GLY A 238 -3.80 -6.39 -16.62
C GLY A 238 -2.39 -5.90 -16.95
N ARG A 239 -1.90 -4.83 -16.31
CA ARG A 239 -0.52 -4.35 -16.49
C ARG A 239 0.18 -4.09 -15.16
N VAL A 240 1.41 -4.61 -15.06
CA VAL A 240 2.33 -4.40 -13.94
C VAL A 240 3.62 -3.78 -14.43
N VAL A 241 4.04 -2.70 -13.77
CA VAL A 241 5.41 -2.17 -13.86
C VAL A 241 6.11 -2.40 -12.52
N SER A 242 7.17 -3.20 -12.51
CA SER A 242 8.02 -3.34 -11.31
C SER A 242 9.08 -2.26 -11.29
N CYS A 243 9.12 -1.46 -10.23
CA CYS A 243 10.05 -0.37 -10.07
C CYS A 243 11.20 -0.75 -9.11
N ASP A 244 12.45 -0.57 -9.56
CA ASP A 244 13.63 -0.90 -8.77
C ASP A 244 14.84 -0.01 -9.10
N LYS A 245 15.96 -0.18 -8.37
CA LYS A 245 17.27 0.41 -8.74
C LYS A 245 18.38 -0.66 -8.84
N SER A 246 18.05 -1.79 -9.46
CA SER A 246 18.90 -2.99 -9.58
C SER A 246 20.18 -2.79 -10.40
N ASN A 247 20.26 -1.69 -11.17
CA ASN A 247 21.52 -1.28 -11.81
C ASN A 247 22.57 -0.76 -10.82
N VAL A 248 22.17 -0.49 -9.56
CA VAL A 248 23.06 0.01 -8.51
C VAL A 248 22.99 -0.84 -7.24
N MET A 249 21.79 -1.22 -6.76
CA MET A 249 21.63 -1.81 -5.43
C MET A 249 21.38 -3.32 -5.47
N GLU A 250 22.08 -4.07 -4.62
CA GLU A 250 21.97 -5.53 -4.54
C GLU A 250 20.58 -5.99 -4.06
N SER A 251 19.98 -5.32 -3.08
CA SER A 251 18.60 -5.62 -2.63
C SER A 251 17.58 -5.49 -3.76
N TYR A 252 17.79 -4.55 -4.68
CA TYR A 252 16.96 -4.42 -5.87
C TYR A 252 17.26 -5.45 -6.96
N LYS A 253 18.47 -6.05 -6.99
CA LYS A 253 18.72 -7.19 -7.88
C LYS A 253 17.95 -8.42 -7.43
N LEU A 254 17.91 -8.69 -6.11
CA LEU A 254 17.03 -9.71 -5.54
C LEU A 254 15.56 -9.40 -5.87
N TRP A 255 15.11 -8.16 -5.61
CA TRP A 255 13.76 -7.73 -5.94
C TRP A 255 13.37 -8.04 -7.39
N ARG A 256 14.21 -7.61 -8.34
CA ARG A 256 13.99 -7.85 -9.77
C ARG A 256 13.96 -9.34 -10.11
N ALA A 257 14.86 -10.14 -9.53
CA ALA A 257 14.90 -11.58 -9.77
C ALA A 257 13.58 -12.25 -9.32
N VAL A 258 13.17 -12.03 -8.07
CA VAL A 258 11.95 -12.62 -7.50
C VAL A 258 10.70 -12.14 -8.24
N VAL A 259 10.59 -10.85 -8.57
CA VAL A 259 9.43 -10.33 -9.31
C VAL A 259 9.34 -10.93 -10.72
N ASN A 260 10.47 -11.16 -11.40
CA ASN A 260 10.48 -11.84 -12.70
C ASN A 260 10.06 -13.31 -12.59
N GLU A 261 10.47 -14.00 -11.52
CA GLU A 261 10.07 -15.38 -11.24
C GLU A 261 8.57 -15.46 -11.01
N VAL A 262 8.01 -14.58 -10.16
CA VAL A 262 6.57 -14.47 -9.94
C VAL A 262 5.85 -14.17 -11.25
N ALA A 263 6.33 -13.23 -12.06
CA ALA A 263 5.70 -12.86 -13.33
C ALA A 263 5.47 -14.06 -14.28
N ALA A 264 6.32 -15.10 -14.22
CA ALA A 264 6.15 -16.30 -15.03
C ALA A 264 4.85 -17.09 -14.70
N ASP A 265 4.31 -16.92 -13.49
CA ASP A 265 3.03 -17.50 -13.07
C ASP A 265 1.81 -16.70 -13.57
N TYR A 266 2.03 -15.52 -14.17
CA TYR A 266 0.99 -14.57 -14.61
C TYR A 266 1.11 -14.20 -16.10
N PRO A 267 1.04 -15.18 -17.02
CA PRO A 267 1.23 -14.93 -18.46
C PRO A 267 0.13 -14.05 -19.09
N ASP A 268 -0.99 -13.86 -18.39
CA ASP A 268 -2.12 -13.03 -18.78
C ASP A 268 -1.97 -11.55 -18.36
N VAL A 269 -0.93 -11.20 -17.59
CA VAL A 269 -0.64 -9.84 -17.16
C VAL A 269 0.57 -9.28 -17.93
N ALA A 270 0.41 -8.13 -18.57
CA ALA A 270 1.50 -7.43 -19.23
C ALA A 270 2.50 -6.93 -18.18
N PHE A 271 3.76 -7.33 -18.29
CA PHE A 271 4.78 -7.07 -17.28
C PHE A 271 6.04 -6.42 -17.87
N GLU A 272 6.57 -5.42 -17.18
CA GLU A 272 7.92 -4.88 -17.42
C GLU A 272 8.60 -4.41 -16.13
N ASN A 273 9.92 -4.28 -16.18
CA ASN A 273 10.71 -3.63 -15.13
C ASN A 273 11.11 -2.22 -15.56
N MET A 274 11.09 -1.28 -14.62
CA MET A 274 11.52 0.10 -14.83
C MET A 274 12.45 0.54 -13.71
N PHE A 275 13.54 1.24 -14.05
CA PHE A 275 14.38 1.85 -13.03
C PHE A 275 13.68 3.03 -12.38
N ALA A 276 13.88 3.23 -11.09
CA ALA A 276 13.14 4.20 -10.27
C ALA A 276 13.16 5.64 -10.82
N ASP A 277 14.33 6.12 -11.25
CA ASP A 277 14.47 7.43 -11.89
C ASP A 277 13.66 7.55 -13.18
N ASN A 278 13.71 6.53 -14.05
CA ASN A 278 12.86 6.51 -15.24
C ASN A 278 11.37 6.39 -14.87
N CYS A 279 11.02 5.57 -13.88
CA CYS A 279 9.63 5.41 -13.42
C CYS A 279 9.05 6.73 -12.92
N ALA A 280 9.79 7.47 -12.09
CA ALA A 280 9.40 8.80 -11.63
C ALA A 280 9.15 9.77 -12.81
N PHE A 281 10.06 9.78 -13.79
CA PHE A 281 9.90 10.61 -14.99
C PHE A 281 8.66 10.21 -15.80
N GLN A 282 8.46 8.92 -16.04
CA GLN A 282 7.36 8.41 -16.86
C GLN A 282 5.99 8.60 -16.18
N LEU A 283 5.92 8.47 -14.85
CA LEU A 283 4.70 8.75 -14.09
C LEU A 283 4.18 10.16 -14.37
N MET A 284 5.07 11.14 -14.57
CA MET A 284 4.69 12.51 -14.92
C MET A 284 4.50 12.72 -16.42
N ALA A 285 5.35 12.10 -17.26
CA ALA A 285 5.33 12.31 -18.70
C ALA A 285 4.16 11.61 -19.42
N ARG A 286 3.75 10.43 -18.93
CA ARG A 286 2.68 9.59 -19.51
C ARG A 286 1.91 8.78 -18.45
N PRO A 287 1.27 9.43 -17.46
CA PRO A 287 0.60 8.75 -16.36
C PRO A 287 -0.44 7.71 -16.82
N GLY A 288 -1.18 7.97 -17.91
CA GLY A 288 -2.17 7.04 -18.46
C GLY A 288 -1.61 5.70 -18.98
N TYR A 289 -0.29 5.54 -19.06
CA TYR A 289 0.35 4.27 -19.40
C TYR A 289 0.30 3.24 -18.26
N PHE A 290 0.34 3.71 -17.01
CA PHE A 290 0.47 2.84 -15.85
C PHE A 290 -0.86 2.23 -15.45
N ASP A 291 -0.81 1.04 -14.83
CA ASP A 291 -1.93 0.42 -14.13
C ASP A 291 -1.53 0.11 -12.69
N VAL A 292 -0.81 -0.99 -12.46
CA VAL A 292 -0.20 -1.30 -11.16
C VAL A 292 1.31 -1.07 -11.23
N VAL A 293 1.84 -0.32 -10.26
CA VAL A 293 3.29 -0.09 -10.11
C VAL A 293 3.77 -0.69 -8.80
N LEU A 294 4.63 -1.70 -8.87
CA LEU A 294 5.21 -2.34 -7.69
C LEU A 294 6.41 -1.53 -7.21
N CYS A 295 6.37 -1.07 -5.97
CA CYS A 295 7.44 -0.33 -5.35
C CYS A 295 7.80 -0.93 -3.99
N CYS A 296 9.09 -0.90 -3.64
CA CYS A 296 9.50 -1.07 -2.25
C CYS A 296 8.95 0.07 -1.37
N ASN A 297 9.12 -0.04 -0.05
CA ASN A 297 8.55 0.90 0.89
C ASN A 297 8.90 2.37 0.61
N GLN A 298 10.19 2.69 0.48
CA GLN A 298 10.65 4.06 0.28
C GLN A 298 10.27 4.64 -1.09
N LEU A 299 10.40 3.86 -2.17
CA LEU A 299 10.01 4.34 -3.51
C LEU A 299 8.50 4.47 -3.63
N GLY A 300 7.75 3.56 -3.02
CA GLY A 300 6.30 3.57 -3.01
C GLY A 300 5.76 4.80 -2.29
N ASP A 301 6.37 5.17 -1.16
CA ASP A 301 6.08 6.41 -0.41
C ASP A 301 6.21 7.65 -1.30
N LEU A 302 7.37 7.81 -1.93
CA LEU A 302 7.64 8.97 -2.80
C LEU A 302 6.74 8.99 -4.04
N PHE A 303 6.49 7.84 -4.65
CA PHE A 303 5.72 7.78 -5.90
C PHE A 303 4.23 7.90 -5.65
N SER A 304 3.69 7.39 -4.54
CA SER A 304 2.29 7.62 -4.20
C SER A 304 2.00 9.10 -4.01
N ASP A 305 2.88 9.82 -3.32
CA ASP A 305 2.73 11.27 -3.12
C ASP A 305 2.85 12.04 -4.45
N LEU A 306 3.80 11.64 -5.30
CA LEU A 306 3.95 12.20 -6.64
C LEU A 306 2.66 12.07 -7.47
N THR A 307 1.94 10.96 -7.32
CA THR A 307 0.65 10.77 -8.00
C THR A 307 -0.50 11.63 -7.45
N GLY A 308 -0.33 12.28 -6.29
CA GLY A 308 -1.30 13.27 -5.76
C GLY A 308 -1.55 14.43 -6.73
N VAL A 309 -0.55 14.78 -7.52
CA VAL A 309 -0.64 15.79 -8.59
C VAL A 309 -1.67 15.42 -9.68
N LEU A 310 -1.90 14.11 -9.89
CA LEU A 310 -2.93 13.62 -10.82
C LEU A 310 -4.33 13.78 -10.23
N SER A 311 -4.45 13.57 -8.92
CA SER A 311 -5.73 13.61 -8.19
C SER A 311 -6.13 15.02 -7.76
N GLY A 312 -5.28 16.02 -7.98
CA GLY A 312 -5.50 17.43 -7.65
C GLY A 312 -4.81 17.85 -6.35
N SER A 313 -4.78 16.99 -5.34
CA SER A 313 -4.06 17.23 -4.08
C SER A 313 -3.73 15.92 -3.37
N LEU A 314 -2.87 15.98 -2.34
CA LEU A 314 -2.65 14.85 -1.42
C LEU A 314 -3.92 14.49 -0.63
N GLY A 315 -4.79 15.48 -0.35
CA GLY A 315 -6.05 15.29 0.37
C GLY A 315 -7.08 14.45 -0.39
N MET A 316 -6.84 14.18 -1.69
CA MET A 316 -7.68 13.33 -2.53
C MET A 316 -7.25 11.86 -2.56
N LEU A 317 -6.10 11.51 -1.97
CA LEU A 317 -5.50 10.18 -2.09
C LEU A 317 -5.96 9.25 -0.95
N PRO A 318 -6.80 8.23 -1.24
CA PRO A 318 -7.09 7.20 -0.25
C PRO A 318 -5.95 6.18 -0.15
N SER A 319 -6.03 5.31 0.86
CA SER A 319 -5.11 4.21 1.04
C SER A 319 -5.74 3.01 1.72
N ALA A 320 -5.24 1.82 1.36
CA ALA A 320 -5.46 0.58 2.09
C ALA A 320 -4.14 -0.16 2.29
N CYS A 321 -3.85 -0.62 3.50
CA CYS A 321 -2.74 -1.53 3.80
C CYS A 321 -3.33 -2.88 4.19
N LEU A 322 -3.19 -3.89 3.33
CA LEU A 322 -3.84 -5.20 3.48
C LEU A 322 -2.88 -6.26 4.00
N VAL A 323 -3.40 -7.25 4.75
CA VAL A 323 -2.61 -8.41 5.24
C VAL A 323 -2.40 -9.51 4.20
N GLY A 324 -3.00 -9.37 3.03
CA GLY A 324 -2.98 -10.43 2.01
C GLY A 324 -3.57 -9.99 0.68
N ASP A 325 -3.68 -10.96 -0.21
CA ASP A 325 -4.12 -10.78 -1.59
C ASP A 325 -5.61 -10.41 -1.69
N PRO A 326 -5.96 -9.26 -2.29
CA PRO A 326 -7.36 -8.87 -2.53
C PRO A 326 -8.10 -9.80 -3.51
N GLY A 327 -7.38 -10.65 -4.26
CA GLY A 327 -7.91 -11.72 -5.10
C GLY A 327 -8.69 -12.80 -4.36
N LEU A 328 -8.41 -12.99 -3.06
CA LEU A 328 -8.93 -14.11 -2.27
C LEU A 328 -10.23 -13.78 -1.51
N GLY A 329 -10.82 -12.61 -1.74
CA GLY A 329 -12.05 -12.16 -1.10
C GLY A 329 -11.79 -11.17 0.04
N ARG A 330 -12.51 -11.33 1.17
CA ARG A 330 -12.41 -10.42 2.32
C ARG A 330 -11.02 -10.47 2.93
N CYS A 331 -10.39 -9.31 3.07
CA CYS A 331 -9.07 -9.16 3.66
C CYS A 331 -9.08 -8.05 4.70
N PHE A 332 -8.53 -8.31 5.89
CA PHE A 332 -8.29 -7.26 6.88
C PHE A 332 -7.36 -6.18 6.31
N GLY A 333 -7.64 -4.92 6.63
CA GLY A 333 -6.80 -3.80 6.26
C GLY A 333 -6.85 -2.63 7.24
N ILE A 334 -5.83 -1.78 7.12
CA ILE A 334 -5.81 -0.42 7.67
C ILE A 334 -6.11 0.54 6.52
N TYR A 335 -7.09 1.42 6.69
CA TYR A 335 -7.55 2.37 5.68
C TYR A 335 -7.38 3.80 6.19
N GLU A 336 -6.84 4.67 5.36
CA GLU A 336 -6.36 5.99 5.80
C GLU A 336 -6.24 6.95 4.61
N SER A 337 -6.27 8.26 4.89
CA SER A 337 -5.81 9.23 3.88
C SER A 337 -4.29 9.14 3.72
N THR A 338 -3.78 9.38 2.51
CA THR A 338 -2.33 9.52 2.28
C THR A 338 -1.83 10.89 2.76
N GLY A 339 -2.72 11.88 2.90
CA GLY A 339 -2.36 13.20 3.45
C GLY A 339 -1.89 13.12 4.91
N GLY A 340 -0.96 13.99 5.29
CA GLY A 340 -0.51 14.15 6.67
C GLY A 340 -1.54 14.84 7.58
N SER A 341 -1.17 15.05 8.84
CA SER A 341 -2.05 15.61 9.88
C SER A 341 -2.38 17.11 9.73
N ALA A 342 -1.70 17.84 8.83
CA ALA A 342 -1.95 19.25 8.53
C ALA A 342 -2.24 20.12 9.78
N PRO A 343 -1.32 20.17 10.75
CA PRO A 343 -1.56 20.78 12.07
C PRO A 343 -1.83 22.29 12.00
N ASP A 344 -1.40 22.96 10.93
CA ASP A 344 -1.63 24.37 10.65
C ASP A 344 -3.09 24.71 10.29
N ILE A 345 -3.88 23.71 9.89
CA ILE A 345 -5.30 23.86 9.59
C ILE A 345 -6.25 23.08 10.51
N ALA A 346 -5.70 22.34 11.48
CA ALA A 346 -6.49 21.55 12.43
C ALA A 346 -7.54 22.42 13.16
N GLY A 347 -8.79 21.93 13.21
CA GLY A 347 -9.90 22.60 13.90
C GLY A 347 -10.47 23.82 13.18
N ARG A 348 -10.03 24.10 11.94
CA ARG A 348 -10.56 25.22 11.14
C ARG A 348 -11.75 24.82 10.26
N GLY A 349 -12.08 23.54 10.14
CA GLY A 349 -13.21 23.08 9.33
C GLY A 349 -12.98 23.24 7.83
N ILE A 350 -11.73 23.22 7.37
CA ILE A 350 -11.33 23.41 5.97
C ILE A 350 -10.49 22.25 5.41
N ALA A 351 -10.31 21.18 6.17
CA ALA A 351 -9.62 20.00 5.68
C ALA A 351 -10.39 19.34 4.53
N ASN A 352 -9.68 18.73 3.58
CA ASN A 352 -10.33 17.93 2.54
C ASN A 352 -10.65 16.53 3.08
N PRO A 353 -11.93 16.14 3.22
CA PRO A 353 -12.29 14.83 3.76
C PRO A 353 -12.23 13.71 2.71
N LEU A 354 -12.06 14.03 1.43
CA LEU A 354 -12.30 13.08 0.33
C LEU A 354 -11.35 11.89 0.34
N GLY A 355 -10.06 12.05 0.64
CA GLY A 355 -9.12 10.93 0.75
C GLY A 355 -9.51 9.92 1.84
N MET A 356 -9.97 10.41 3.01
CA MET A 356 -10.44 9.54 4.08
C MET A 356 -11.76 8.85 3.72
N ILE A 357 -12.68 9.58 3.10
CA ILE A 357 -13.95 9.03 2.62
C ILE A 357 -13.72 7.96 1.54
N LEU A 358 -12.86 8.21 0.56
CA LEU A 358 -12.52 7.22 -0.48
C LEU A 358 -11.84 5.99 0.14
N SER A 359 -11.15 6.13 1.27
CA SER A 359 -10.58 5.00 2.03
C SER A 359 -11.66 4.14 2.69
N VAL A 360 -12.80 4.72 3.07
CA VAL A 360 -14.00 3.95 3.44
C VAL A 360 -14.50 3.14 2.24
N GLY A 361 -14.47 3.68 1.03
CA GLY A 361 -14.74 2.93 -0.21
C GLY A 361 -13.84 1.70 -0.35
N LEU A 362 -12.52 1.88 -0.22
CA LEU A 362 -11.55 0.78 -0.24
C LEU A 362 -11.81 -0.24 0.89
N MET A 363 -12.28 0.19 2.05
CA MET A 363 -12.68 -0.70 3.14
C MET A 363 -13.88 -1.57 2.76
N PHE A 364 -14.92 -0.98 2.17
CA PHE A 364 -16.05 -1.75 1.64
C PHE A 364 -15.60 -2.74 0.57
N GLU A 365 -14.72 -2.34 -0.35
CA GLU A 365 -14.19 -3.23 -1.40
C GLU A 365 -13.41 -4.41 -0.81
N HIS A 366 -12.41 -4.15 0.04
CA HIS A 366 -11.44 -5.18 0.44
C HIS A 366 -11.81 -5.92 1.73
N SER A 367 -12.27 -5.23 2.78
CA SER A 367 -12.64 -5.89 4.05
C SER A 367 -14.03 -6.53 3.99
N PHE A 368 -14.96 -5.96 3.21
CA PHE A 368 -16.36 -6.36 3.22
C PHE A 368 -16.87 -6.94 1.90
N ALA A 369 -16.02 -7.02 0.86
CA ALA A 369 -16.35 -7.56 -0.46
C ALA A 369 -17.53 -6.83 -1.14
N ARG A 370 -17.61 -5.51 -0.97
CA ARG A 370 -18.62 -4.61 -1.53
C ARG A 370 -18.01 -3.59 -2.49
N ARG A 371 -17.38 -4.12 -3.55
CA ARG A 371 -16.79 -3.32 -4.64
C ARG A 371 -17.81 -2.43 -5.35
N ASP A 372 -19.07 -2.86 -5.38
CA ASP A 372 -20.21 -2.09 -5.87
C ASP A 372 -20.35 -0.75 -5.13
N LEU A 373 -20.26 -0.77 -3.79
CA LEU A 373 -20.36 0.44 -2.97
C LEU A 373 -19.17 1.38 -3.15
N SER A 374 -17.96 0.82 -3.29
CA SER A 374 -16.76 1.63 -3.58
C SER A 374 -16.92 2.37 -4.92
N ARG A 375 -17.44 1.71 -5.96
CA ARG A 375 -17.68 2.33 -7.26
C ARG A 375 -18.78 3.41 -7.22
N ILE A 376 -19.84 3.17 -6.46
CA ILE A 376 -20.90 4.17 -6.26
C ILE A 376 -20.34 5.41 -5.54
N LEU A 377 -19.46 5.20 -4.54
CA LEU A 377 -18.81 6.30 -3.85
C LEU A 377 -17.89 7.11 -4.76
N ASP A 378 -17.10 6.44 -5.62
CA ASP A 378 -16.29 7.10 -6.65
C ASP A 378 -17.16 8.02 -7.55
N GLN A 379 -18.31 7.53 -8.00
CA GLN A 379 -19.25 8.29 -8.82
C GLN A 379 -19.85 9.48 -8.06
N ALA A 380 -20.13 9.31 -6.76
CA ALA A 380 -20.63 10.37 -5.90
C ALA A 380 -19.59 11.48 -5.71
N VAL A 381 -18.32 11.12 -5.53
CA VAL A 381 -17.21 12.08 -5.45
C VAL A 381 -17.07 12.85 -6.76
N GLU A 382 -17.08 12.16 -7.91
CA GLU A 382 -17.00 12.81 -9.22
C GLU A 382 -18.19 13.76 -9.45
N ALA A 383 -19.41 13.35 -9.11
CA ALA A 383 -20.61 14.20 -9.21
C ALA A 383 -20.53 15.43 -8.29
N THR A 384 -20.00 15.27 -7.08
CA THR A 384 -19.83 16.37 -6.11
C THR A 384 -18.86 17.43 -6.63
N LEU A 385 -17.72 16.98 -7.17
CA LEU A 385 -16.72 17.85 -7.77
C LEU A 385 -17.28 18.52 -9.04
N ALA A 386 -18.03 17.79 -9.87
CA ALA A 386 -18.69 18.34 -11.06
C ALA A 386 -19.74 19.40 -10.73
N ALA A 387 -20.38 19.31 -9.56
CA ALA A 387 -21.30 20.33 -9.04
C ALA A 387 -20.58 21.59 -8.49
N GLY A 388 -19.25 21.64 -8.55
CA GLY A 388 -18.45 22.79 -8.14
C GLY A 388 -18.07 22.82 -6.66
N TYR A 389 -18.35 21.75 -5.91
CA TYR A 389 -17.87 21.62 -4.54
C TYR A 389 -16.40 21.22 -4.56
N SER A 390 -15.55 22.06 -3.97
CA SER A 390 -14.10 21.85 -3.89
C SER A 390 -13.58 22.54 -2.64
N THR A 391 -12.75 21.85 -1.85
CA THR A 391 -12.04 22.44 -0.71
C THR A 391 -10.85 23.27 -1.19
N GLN A 392 -10.20 24.00 -0.28
CA GLN A 392 -9.17 24.97 -0.63
C GLN A 392 -7.97 24.36 -1.37
N ASP A 393 -7.54 23.15 -0.98
CA ASP A 393 -6.42 22.41 -1.57
C ASP A 393 -6.65 21.98 -3.02
N ILE A 394 -7.91 21.91 -3.46
CA ILE A 394 -8.32 21.58 -4.83
C ILE A 394 -8.99 22.78 -5.54
N GLY A 395 -8.73 24.00 -5.06
CA GLY A 395 -9.05 25.24 -5.76
C GLY A 395 -10.44 25.82 -5.50
N GLY A 396 -11.17 25.33 -4.49
CA GLY A 396 -12.47 25.86 -4.09
C GLY A 396 -12.48 26.54 -2.72
N THR A 397 -13.68 26.72 -2.17
CA THR A 397 -13.92 27.38 -0.86
C THR A 397 -14.84 26.59 0.04
N ALA A 398 -15.17 25.34 -0.31
CA ALA A 398 -16.01 24.49 0.53
C ALA A 398 -15.29 24.21 1.85
N THR A 399 -16.05 24.26 2.95
CA THR A 399 -15.62 23.72 4.23
C THR A 399 -15.70 22.20 4.21
N THR A 400 -15.08 21.54 5.18
CA THR A 400 -15.14 20.07 5.35
C THR A 400 -16.59 19.60 5.45
N ALA A 401 -17.40 20.31 6.24
CA ALA A 401 -18.82 20.03 6.40
C ALA A 401 -19.59 20.21 5.08
N ALA A 402 -19.40 21.34 4.38
CA ALA A 402 -20.08 21.60 3.12
C ALA A 402 -19.72 20.56 2.04
N MET A 403 -18.45 20.14 1.98
CA MET A 403 -18.01 19.06 1.10
C MET A 403 -18.69 17.72 1.45
N THR A 404 -18.75 17.39 2.74
CA THR A 404 -19.36 16.15 3.24
C THR A 404 -20.86 16.10 2.94
N ASP A 405 -21.59 17.19 3.18
CA ASP A 405 -23.04 17.28 2.95
C ASP A 405 -23.38 17.20 1.46
N ALA A 406 -22.59 17.88 0.62
CA ALA A 406 -22.71 17.80 -0.83
C ALA A 406 -22.46 16.37 -1.33
N LEU A 407 -21.43 15.71 -0.79
CA LEU A 407 -21.14 14.32 -1.12
C LEU A 407 -22.26 13.37 -0.70
N LEU A 408 -22.80 13.50 0.51
CA LEU A 408 -23.91 12.65 0.97
C LEU A 408 -25.14 12.83 0.07
N THR A 409 -25.41 14.05 -0.38
CA THR A 409 -26.49 14.33 -1.35
C THR A 409 -26.24 13.65 -2.69
N ALA A 410 -25.02 13.73 -3.22
CA ALA A 410 -24.66 13.05 -4.47
C ALA A 410 -24.70 11.52 -4.31
N LEU A 411 -24.23 10.99 -3.17
CA LEU A 411 -24.23 9.58 -2.84
C LEU A 411 -25.65 9.02 -2.81
N ASP A 412 -26.60 9.73 -2.20
CA ASP A 412 -28.02 9.37 -2.21
C ASP A 412 -28.59 9.22 -3.63
N GLN A 413 -28.19 10.11 -4.52
CA GLN A 413 -28.63 10.07 -5.91
C GLN A 413 -28.04 8.86 -6.63
N GLN A 414 -26.76 8.57 -6.43
CA GLN A 414 -26.10 7.41 -7.05
C GLN A 414 -26.64 6.08 -6.53
N LEU A 415 -26.87 5.96 -5.21
CA LEU A 415 -27.47 4.75 -4.61
C LEU A 415 -28.88 4.49 -5.17
N ARG A 416 -29.73 5.53 -5.25
CA ARG A 416 -31.07 5.41 -5.84
C ARG A 416 -31.05 5.10 -7.34
N ALA A 417 -30.01 5.51 -8.06
CA ALA A 417 -29.85 5.18 -9.47
C ALA A 417 -29.44 3.72 -9.64
N ALA A 418 -28.55 3.21 -8.78
CA ALA A 418 -28.13 1.81 -8.76
C ALA A 418 -29.28 0.84 -8.45
N ASP A 419 -30.23 1.23 -7.59
CA ASP A 419 -31.42 0.41 -7.29
C ASP A 419 -32.41 0.28 -8.47
N ARG A 420 -32.32 1.15 -9.48
CA ARG A 420 -33.25 1.20 -10.62
C ARG A 420 -32.72 0.53 -11.88
N GLY A 421 -31.41 0.28 -11.97
CA GLY A 421 -30.74 -0.37 -13.09
C GLY A 421 -30.54 -1.84 -12.81
#